data_AF-A0A9W6PNR9-F1
#
_entry.id   AF-A0A9W6PNR9-F1
#
_cell.length_a   1.000
_cell.length_b   1.000
_cell.length_c   1.000
_cell.angle_alpha   90.00
_cell.angle_beta   90.00
_cell.angle_gamma   90.00
#
_symmetry.space_group_name_H-M   'P 1'
#
loop_
_entity.id
_entity.type
_entity.pdbx_description
1 polymer ?
#
loop_
_entity_poly.entity_id
_entity_poly.type
_entity_poly.pdbx_seq_one_letter_code
_entity_poly.pdbx_strand_id
1 'polypeptide(L)'
;MAGTAPPPQGRPIGDSQVEGGAPGVVASTTRTTAVRASLIAGAASVLLVVAIVLGSRLLRDFDSALVPYAVATVFLTFGVVYRYVVWVSAPAARRMFVQGWKAALSWENLKRSPAALPKMIATYLGFQKFLGARSHARWAAHQLIFWGCLLAAAITFPLTWGWFTFTSASAAGPGYEMRLWGLRLFGFDSGSFLGWALYHGLDLAAVMVIGGAGYFLWRRMRDRAATTGQRFGYDFLPLLALITISVTGLLLTFSEMFLHGGGYEFLAILHMASVVLTLVYLPFGKFFHIVQRPAAVGMQLFKYTARRKGSDDQELQACKRCGQPIDTVAAVDNLRATMRDLKLGFDEWAEYCPRCKRVLRGTAYLSNVKRGFK
;
A
#
# COMPACT_ATOMS: atom_id res chain seq x y z
N MET A 1 -21.18 37.21 -65.46
CA MET A 1 -19.74 37.02 -65.27
C MET A 1 -19.35 37.60 -63.92
N ALA A 2 -19.21 36.75 -62.90
CA ALA A 2 -18.74 37.16 -61.58
C ALA A 2 -17.80 36.04 -61.10
N GLY A 3 -16.51 36.36 -61.00
CA GLY A 3 -15.44 35.42 -60.68
C GLY A 3 -15.46 35.02 -59.21
N THR A 4 -15.37 33.72 -58.97
CA THR A 4 -15.18 33.12 -57.64
C THR A 4 -13.70 33.21 -57.25
N ALA A 5 -13.41 33.84 -56.12
CA ALA A 5 -12.06 33.88 -55.54
C ALA A 5 -11.66 32.48 -55.01
N PRO A 6 -10.38 32.08 -55.12
CA PRO A 6 -9.90 30.80 -54.59
C PRO A 6 -9.80 30.83 -53.05
N PRO A 7 -9.86 29.68 -52.38
CA PRO A 7 -9.77 29.60 -50.93
C PRO A 7 -8.35 29.95 -50.43
N PRO A 8 -8.21 30.47 -49.19
CA PRO A 8 -6.90 30.83 -48.65
C PRO A 8 -6.02 29.58 -48.50
N GLN A 9 -4.85 29.64 -49.11
CA GLN A 9 -3.80 28.62 -49.00
C GLN A 9 -3.41 28.46 -47.51
N GLY A 10 -3.47 27.22 -47.04
CA GLY A 10 -3.02 26.86 -45.70
C GLY A 10 -1.55 27.20 -45.52
N ARG A 11 -1.22 27.88 -44.41
CA ARG A 11 0.17 28.00 -43.96
C ARG A 11 0.76 26.60 -43.82
N PRO A 12 2.01 26.38 -44.26
CA PRO A 12 2.71 25.15 -43.92
C PRO A 12 2.82 25.10 -42.39
N ILE A 13 2.37 23.99 -41.83
CA ILE A 13 2.62 23.63 -40.43
C ILE A 13 4.14 23.52 -40.34
N GLY A 14 4.79 24.54 -39.79
CA GLY A 14 6.19 24.45 -39.43
C GLY A 14 6.36 23.26 -38.50
N ASP A 15 7.38 22.46 -38.78
CA ASP A 15 7.85 21.37 -37.94
C ASP A 15 8.05 21.90 -36.52
N SER A 16 6.99 21.78 -35.71
CA SER A 16 7.15 21.78 -34.27
C SER A 16 7.81 20.45 -33.97
N GLN A 17 9.14 20.46 -33.97
CA GLN A 17 9.92 19.45 -33.32
C GLN A 17 9.34 19.30 -31.92
N VAL A 18 8.57 18.23 -31.72
CA VAL A 18 8.38 17.66 -30.40
C VAL A 18 9.79 17.27 -29.99
N GLU A 19 10.46 18.15 -29.25
CA GLU A 19 11.69 17.82 -28.56
C GLU A 19 11.37 16.63 -27.66
N GLY A 20 11.56 15.43 -28.20
CA GLY A 20 11.56 14.20 -27.44
C GLY A 20 12.59 14.38 -26.34
N GLY A 21 12.14 14.45 -25.09
CA GLY A 21 12.99 14.66 -23.94
C GLY A 21 14.23 13.77 -24.04
N ALA A 22 15.40 14.40 -24.10
CA ALA A 22 16.66 13.73 -24.40
C ALA A 22 16.82 12.46 -23.51
N PRO A 23 17.04 11.27 -24.10
CA PRO A 23 17.07 10.00 -23.36
C PRO A 23 18.11 10.00 -22.21
N GLY A 24 19.16 10.83 -22.31
CA GLY A 24 20.18 11.00 -21.27
C GLY A 24 19.67 11.67 -19.97
N VAL A 25 18.72 12.61 -20.05
CA VAL A 25 18.22 13.33 -18.86
C VAL A 25 17.30 12.44 -18.01
N VAL A 26 16.46 11.64 -18.68
CA VAL A 26 15.58 10.66 -18.01
C VAL A 26 16.41 9.54 -17.39
N ALA A 27 17.46 9.06 -18.08
CA ALA A 27 18.37 8.03 -17.57
C ALA A 27 19.23 8.51 -16.37
N SER A 28 19.63 9.78 -16.33
CA SER A 28 20.40 10.31 -15.18
C SER A 28 19.53 10.52 -13.93
N THR A 29 18.27 10.92 -14.11
CA THR A 29 17.31 11.15 -13.02
C THR A 29 16.89 9.84 -12.37
N THR A 30 16.70 8.77 -13.16
CA THR A 30 16.38 7.43 -12.65
C THR A 30 17.57 6.81 -11.90
N ARG A 31 18.80 6.97 -12.40
CA ARG A 31 20.02 6.49 -11.72
C ARG A 31 20.23 7.18 -10.37
N THR A 32 20.10 8.50 -10.31
CA THR A 32 20.24 9.27 -9.06
C THR A 32 19.20 8.86 -8.02
N THR A 33 17.96 8.61 -8.46
CA THR A 33 16.88 8.15 -7.59
C THR A 33 17.14 6.77 -7.03
N ALA A 34 17.61 5.84 -7.87
CA ALA A 34 17.92 4.48 -7.45
C ALA A 34 19.03 4.46 -6.39
N VAL A 35 20.11 5.23 -6.57
CA VAL A 35 21.20 5.33 -5.58
C VAL A 35 20.69 5.87 -4.25
N ARG A 36 19.92 6.97 -4.26
CA ARG A 36 19.34 7.54 -3.03
C ARG A 36 18.40 6.54 -2.34
N ALA A 37 17.56 5.85 -3.10
CA ALA A 37 16.65 4.85 -2.57
C ALA A 37 17.41 3.68 -1.92
N SER A 38 18.49 3.18 -2.56
CA SER A 38 19.32 2.12 -2.00
C SER A 38 20.05 2.55 -0.72
N LEU A 39 20.56 3.78 -0.67
CA LEU A 39 21.22 4.31 0.54
C LEU A 39 20.24 4.43 1.72
N ILE A 40 19.05 5.00 1.48
CA ILE A 40 18.01 5.14 2.52
C ILE A 40 17.52 3.76 2.97
N ALA A 41 17.31 2.83 2.03
CA ALA A 41 16.91 1.46 2.35
C ALA A 41 17.98 0.70 3.14
N GLY A 42 19.26 0.83 2.75
CA GLY A 42 20.38 0.24 3.46
C GLY A 42 20.49 0.80 4.89
N ALA A 43 20.39 2.12 5.05
CA ALA A 43 20.38 2.75 6.37
C ALA A 43 19.21 2.26 7.24
N ALA A 44 18.00 2.13 6.68
CA ALA A 44 16.85 1.61 7.40
C ALA A 44 17.04 0.14 7.84
N SER A 45 17.62 -0.70 6.99
CA SER A 45 17.96 -2.08 7.34
C SER A 45 19.03 -2.18 8.43
N VAL A 46 20.07 -1.34 8.38
CA VAL A 46 21.09 -1.26 9.44
C VAL A 46 20.46 -0.80 10.76
N LEU A 47 19.59 0.22 10.71
CA LEU A 47 18.86 0.69 11.89
C LEU A 47 17.97 -0.41 12.49
N LEU A 48 17.31 -1.22 11.65
CA LEU A 48 16.54 -2.37 12.13
C LEU A 48 17.44 -3.41 12.80
N VAL A 49 18.60 -3.75 12.22
CA VAL A 49 19.56 -4.67 12.84
C VAL A 49 20.02 -4.15 14.20
N VAL A 50 20.36 -2.87 14.30
CA VAL A 50 20.70 -2.23 15.59
C VAL A 50 19.53 -2.30 16.58
N ALA A 51 18.30 -2.04 16.13
CA ALA A 51 17.10 -2.13 16.96
C ALA A 51 16.81 -3.56 17.44
N ILE A 52 17.10 -4.59 16.63
CA ILE A 52 17.01 -6.00 17.03
C ILE A 52 18.05 -6.28 18.11
N VAL A 53 19.32 -5.93 17.89
CA VAL A 53 20.40 -6.17 18.86
C VAL A 53 20.15 -5.46 20.19
N LEU A 54 19.76 -4.19 20.17
CA LEU A 54 19.48 -3.42 21.39
C LEU A 54 18.18 -3.88 22.07
N GLY A 55 17.11 -4.10 21.30
CA GLY A 55 15.80 -4.51 21.81
C GLY A 55 15.80 -5.92 22.42
N SER A 56 16.64 -6.82 21.92
CA SER A 56 16.88 -8.16 22.50
C SER A 56 17.94 -8.17 23.60
N ARG A 57 18.33 -7.00 24.12
CA ARG A 57 19.31 -6.81 25.22
C ARG A 57 20.68 -7.40 24.90
N LEU A 58 21.20 -7.06 23.73
CA LEU A 58 22.43 -7.60 23.12
C LEU A 58 22.29 -9.10 22.82
N LEU A 59 21.18 -9.49 22.18
CA LEU A 59 20.86 -10.85 21.76
C LEU A 59 20.62 -11.86 22.89
N ARG A 60 20.51 -11.42 24.15
CA ARG A 60 20.21 -12.30 25.28
C ARG A 60 18.81 -12.90 25.21
N ASP A 61 17.85 -12.10 24.76
CA ASP A 61 16.44 -12.50 24.63
C ASP A 61 16.14 -13.00 23.20
N PHE A 62 17.16 -13.15 22.35
CA PHE A 62 17.00 -13.53 20.95
C PHE A 62 17.12 -15.05 20.77
N ASP A 63 16.09 -15.66 20.19
CA ASP A 63 16.10 -17.08 19.84
C ASP A 63 16.79 -17.33 18.50
N SER A 64 17.84 -18.15 18.52
CA SER A 64 18.59 -18.56 17.33
C SER A 64 17.74 -19.27 16.26
N ALA A 65 16.67 -19.97 16.66
CA ALA A 65 15.73 -20.58 15.71
C ALA A 65 15.01 -19.54 14.84
N LEU A 66 14.95 -18.28 15.28
CA LEU A 66 14.27 -17.19 14.59
C LEU A 66 15.17 -16.43 13.60
N VAL A 67 16.47 -16.78 13.50
CA VAL A 67 17.43 -16.10 12.61
C VAL A 67 16.93 -15.99 11.16
N PRO A 68 16.41 -17.04 10.51
CA PRO A 68 15.95 -16.94 9.12
C PRO A 68 14.82 -15.92 8.95
N TYR A 69 13.90 -15.85 9.91
CA TYR A 69 12.83 -14.87 9.92
C TYR A 69 13.37 -13.45 10.14
N ALA A 70 14.31 -13.28 11.07
CA ALA A 70 14.93 -11.98 11.34
C ALA A 70 15.63 -11.43 10.10
N VAL A 71 16.43 -12.26 9.42
CA VAL A 71 17.05 -11.92 8.13
C VAL A 71 15.99 -11.54 7.10
N ALA A 72 14.91 -12.32 6.98
CA ALA A 72 13.80 -12.00 6.07
C ALA A 72 13.14 -10.64 6.38
N THR A 73 12.99 -10.26 7.66
CA THR A 73 12.47 -8.94 8.04
C THR A 73 13.41 -7.79 7.66
N VAL A 74 14.73 -8.00 7.68
CA VAL A 74 15.73 -7.01 7.23
C VAL A 74 15.67 -6.82 5.71
N PHE A 75 15.55 -7.91 4.94
CA PHE A 75 15.31 -7.86 3.49
C PHE A 75 13.98 -7.20 3.14
N LEU A 76 12.92 -7.55 3.86
CA LEU A 76 11.61 -6.92 3.72
C LEU A 76 11.71 -5.41 3.95
N THR A 77 12.40 -4.99 5.01
CA THR A 77 12.61 -3.57 5.34
C THR A 77 13.35 -2.84 4.23
N PHE A 78 14.44 -3.43 3.72
CA PHE A 78 15.16 -2.89 2.58
C PHE A 78 14.23 -2.71 1.37
N GLY A 79 13.54 -3.79 0.96
CA GLY A 79 12.71 -3.79 -0.23
C GLY A 79 11.53 -2.81 -0.13
N VAL A 80 10.88 -2.76 1.03
CA VAL A 80 9.77 -1.84 1.30
C VAL A 80 10.24 -0.40 1.25
N VAL A 81 11.32 -0.05 1.96
CA VAL A 81 11.85 1.32 1.99
C VAL A 81 12.34 1.75 0.62
N TYR A 82 13.08 0.89 -0.08
CA TYR A 82 13.54 1.15 -1.45
C TYR A 82 12.35 1.44 -2.38
N ARG A 83 11.36 0.55 -2.41
CA ARG A 83 10.16 0.71 -3.26
C ARG A 83 9.38 1.94 -2.88
N TYR A 84 9.28 2.27 -1.59
CA TYR A 84 8.57 3.45 -1.10
C TYR A 84 9.27 4.74 -1.54
N VAL A 85 10.60 4.83 -1.40
CA VAL A 85 11.37 6.00 -1.86
C VAL A 85 11.24 6.17 -3.37
N VAL A 86 11.39 5.09 -4.15
CA VAL A 86 11.20 5.12 -5.62
C VAL A 86 9.77 5.55 -5.97
N TRP A 87 8.76 5.03 -5.29
CA TRP A 87 7.38 5.41 -5.53
C TRP A 87 7.10 6.88 -5.22
N VAL A 88 7.53 7.37 -4.04
CA VAL A 88 7.34 8.78 -3.64
C VAL A 88 8.16 9.73 -4.52
N SER A 89 9.26 9.28 -5.13
CA SER A 89 10.05 10.12 -6.04
C SER A 89 9.32 10.47 -7.34
N ALA A 90 8.31 9.70 -7.74
CA ALA A 90 7.52 9.99 -8.94
C ALA A 90 6.77 11.33 -8.76
N PRO A 91 6.78 12.25 -9.74
CA PRO A 91 6.25 13.61 -9.57
C PRO A 91 4.83 13.68 -9.01
N ALA A 92 3.93 12.85 -9.53
CA ALA A 92 2.55 12.76 -9.08
C ALA A 92 2.44 12.33 -7.61
N ALA A 93 3.17 11.27 -7.23
CA ALA A 93 3.16 10.75 -5.87
C ALA A 93 3.81 11.76 -4.91
N ARG A 94 4.93 12.36 -5.28
CA ARG A 94 5.65 13.36 -4.48
C ARG A 94 4.77 14.55 -4.15
N ARG A 95 4.11 15.14 -5.16
CA ARG A 95 3.25 16.31 -4.97
C ARG A 95 2.11 16.00 -4.01
N MET A 96 1.42 14.89 -4.24
CA MET A 96 0.31 14.47 -3.38
C MET A 96 0.76 14.10 -1.96
N PHE A 97 1.93 13.49 -1.80
CA PHE A 97 2.52 13.17 -0.51
C PHE A 97 2.84 14.43 0.28
N VAL A 98 3.52 15.41 -0.34
CA VAL A 98 3.84 16.71 0.29
C VAL A 98 2.57 17.47 0.67
N GLN A 99 1.58 17.53 -0.23
CA GLN A 99 0.32 18.20 0.06
C GLN A 99 -0.46 17.50 1.18
N GLY A 100 -0.43 16.16 1.23
CA GLY A 100 -1.04 15.39 2.31
C GLY A 100 -0.40 15.67 3.67
N TRP A 101 0.93 15.73 3.74
CA TRP A 101 1.66 16.11 4.96
C TRP A 101 1.40 17.55 5.38
N LYS A 102 1.41 18.50 4.44
CA LYS A 102 1.05 19.89 4.71
C LYS A 102 -0.37 20.01 5.27
N ALA A 103 -1.31 19.24 4.72
CA ALA A 103 -2.68 19.23 5.21
C ALA A 103 -2.80 18.61 6.61
N ALA A 104 -2.06 17.54 6.89
CA ALA A 104 -2.07 16.81 8.16
C ALA A 104 -1.39 17.57 9.30
N LEU A 105 -0.29 18.27 9.02
CA LEU A 105 0.49 19.03 10.01
C LEU A 105 0.07 20.51 10.12
N SER A 106 -0.90 20.97 9.32
CA SER A 106 -1.40 22.34 9.40
C SER A 106 -2.20 22.55 10.68
N TRP A 107 -1.72 23.44 11.54
CA TRP A 107 -2.40 23.82 12.77
C TRP A 107 -3.81 24.36 12.52
N GLU A 108 -3.99 25.14 11.45
CA GLU A 108 -5.29 25.67 11.05
C GLU A 108 -6.28 24.55 10.73
N ASN A 109 -5.86 23.55 9.94
CA ASN A 109 -6.70 22.41 9.60
C ASN A 109 -7.02 21.56 10.83
N LEU A 110 -6.05 21.35 11.71
CA LEU A 110 -6.23 20.56 12.93
C LEU A 110 -7.21 21.26 13.90
N LYS A 111 -7.12 22.58 14.05
CA LYS A 111 -8.04 23.37 14.87
C LYS A 111 -9.46 23.40 14.29
N ARG A 112 -9.59 23.56 12.97
CA ARG A 112 -10.90 23.63 12.29
C ARG A 112 -11.57 22.25 12.13
N SER A 113 -10.80 21.16 12.15
CA SER A 113 -11.33 19.81 11.90
C SER A 113 -10.51 18.72 12.62
N PRO A 114 -10.47 18.73 13.96
CA PRO A 114 -9.63 17.80 14.74
C PRO A 114 -10.01 16.34 14.54
N ALA A 115 -11.31 16.07 14.31
CA ALA A 115 -11.81 14.72 14.08
C ALA A 115 -11.58 14.19 12.65
N ALA A 116 -11.17 15.02 11.68
CA ALA A 116 -11.11 14.61 10.27
C ALA A 116 -10.06 13.54 10.01
N LEU A 117 -8.82 13.75 10.48
CA LEU A 117 -7.73 12.79 10.33
C LEU A 117 -8.01 11.46 11.06
N PRO A 118 -8.37 11.41 12.36
CA PRO A 118 -8.64 10.13 13.02
C PRO A 118 -9.84 9.41 12.41
N LYS A 119 -10.90 10.13 12.02
CA LYS A 119 -12.05 9.55 11.31
C LYS A 119 -11.64 8.95 9.97
N MET A 120 -10.76 9.62 9.21
CA MET A 120 -10.25 9.09 7.94
C MET A 120 -9.36 7.85 8.14
N ILE A 121 -8.49 7.84 9.14
CA ILE A 121 -7.68 6.66 9.47
C ILE A 121 -8.61 5.48 9.80
N ALA A 122 -9.58 5.67 10.70
CA ALA A 122 -10.52 4.63 11.07
C ALA A 122 -11.35 4.13 9.87
N THR A 123 -11.87 5.03 9.04
CA THR A 123 -12.78 4.64 7.95
C THR A 123 -12.09 4.11 6.70
N TYR A 124 -10.91 4.62 6.33
CA TYR A 124 -10.19 4.25 5.10
C TYR A 124 -9.11 3.18 5.33
N LEU A 125 -8.45 3.19 6.49
CA LEU A 125 -7.37 2.24 6.79
C LEU A 125 -7.88 1.04 7.61
N GLY A 126 -8.57 1.29 8.72
CA GLY A 126 -9.10 0.23 9.60
C GLY A 126 -10.31 -0.50 9.02
N PHE A 127 -11.46 0.18 8.97
CA PHE A 127 -12.72 -0.41 8.52
C PHE A 127 -12.87 -0.49 7.00
N GLN A 128 -12.08 0.27 6.25
CA GLN A 128 -12.04 0.22 4.78
C GLN A 128 -13.44 0.29 4.13
N LYS A 129 -14.29 1.21 4.62
CA LYS A 129 -15.74 1.25 4.32
C LYS A 129 -16.08 1.36 2.83
N PHE A 130 -15.17 1.89 2.02
CA PHE A 130 -15.33 1.97 0.57
C PHE A 130 -15.50 0.60 -0.12
N LEU A 131 -14.99 -0.47 0.50
CA LEU A 131 -15.16 -1.84 0.00
C LEU A 131 -16.57 -2.37 0.29
N GLY A 132 -17.10 -2.06 1.47
CA GLY A 132 -18.45 -2.43 1.90
C GLY A 132 -19.55 -1.80 1.05
N ALA A 133 -19.33 -0.55 0.59
CA ALA A 133 -20.25 0.14 -0.31
C ALA A 133 -20.47 -0.56 -1.67
N ARG A 134 -19.60 -1.52 -2.05
CA ARG A 134 -19.72 -2.29 -3.30
C ARG A 134 -20.12 -3.74 -3.07
N SER A 135 -19.70 -4.35 -1.95
CA SER A 135 -20.05 -5.73 -1.59
C SER A 135 -19.67 -6.04 -0.14
N HIS A 136 -20.67 -6.37 0.68
CA HIS A 136 -20.46 -6.75 2.08
C HIS A 136 -19.61 -8.01 2.25
N ALA A 137 -19.79 -9.02 1.38
CA ALA A 137 -19.00 -10.25 1.43
C ALA A 137 -17.51 -10.00 1.14
N ARG A 138 -17.18 -9.18 0.12
CA ARG A 138 -15.79 -8.77 -0.15
C ARG A 138 -15.19 -7.96 0.99
N TRP A 139 -16.01 -7.13 1.63
CA TRP A 139 -15.59 -6.34 2.77
C TRP A 139 -15.25 -7.23 3.96
N ALA A 140 -16.13 -8.14 4.37
CA ALA A 140 -15.89 -9.06 5.47
C ALA A 140 -14.65 -9.93 5.23
N ALA A 141 -14.51 -10.52 4.04
CA ALA A 141 -13.32 -11.30 3.69
C ALA A 141 -12.03 -10.48 3.74
N HIS A 142 -12.06 -9.21 3.31
CA HIS A 142 -10.89 -8.34 3.43
C HIS A 142 -10.62 -7.97 4.89
N GLN A 143 -11.63 -7.75 5.72
CA GLN A 143 -11.43 -7.50 7.16
C GLN A 143 -10.74 -8.69 7.83
N LEU A 144 -11.15 -9.92 7.50
CA LEU A 144 -10.49 -11.14 7.98
C LEU A 144 -9.01 -11.20 7.57
N ILE A 145 -8.68 -10.99 6.29
CA ILE A 145 -7.28 -10.95 5.85
C ILE A 145 -6.51 -9.84 6.54
N PHE A 146 -7.06 -8.61 6.56
CA PHE A 146 -6.37 -7.44 7.06
C PHE A 146 -6.04 -7.56 8.54
N TRP A 147 -7.04 -7.88 9.37
CA TRP A 147 -6.84 -8.03 10.81
C TRP A 147 -6.06 -9.29 11.16
N GLY A 148 -6.26 -10.40 10.43
CA GLY A 148 -5.46 -11.61 10.61
C GLY A 148 -3.99 -11.38 10.31
N CYS A 149 -3.65 -10.73 9.19
CA CYS A 149 -2.26 -10.39 8.86
C CYS A 149 -1.66 -9.37 9.83
N LEU A 150 -2.45 -8.37 10.28
CA LEU A 150 -1.99 -7.37 11.23
C LEU A 150 -1.72 -7.97 12.61
N LEU A 151 -2.60 -8.85 13.09
CA LEU A 151 -2.42 -9.60 14.33
C LEU A 151 -1.18 -10.49 14.24
N ALA A 152 -1.04 -11.25 13.15
CA ALA A 152 0.16 -12.07 12.91
C ALA A 152 1.43 -11.22 12.94
N ALA A 153 1.49 -10.10 12.21
CA ALA A 153 2.66 -9.22 12.19
C ALA A 153 2.96 -8.57 13.55
N ALA A 154 1.92 -8.20 14.31
CA ALA A 154 2.06 -7.60 15.63
C ALA A 154 2.64 -8.57 16.67
N ILE A 155 2.45 -9.88 16.47
CA ILE A 155 3.01 -10.93 17.32
C ILE A 155 4.38 -11.38 16.78
N THR A 156 4.45 -11.78 15.51
CA THR A 156 5.62 -12.45 14.95
C THR A 156 6.82 -11.53 14.79
N PHE A 157 6.66 -10.26 14.39
CA PHE A 157 7.82 -9.39 14.21
C PHE A 157 8.51 -9.07 15.54
N PRO A 158 7.82 -8.59 16.58
CA PRO A 158 8.48 -8.35 17.86
C PRO A 158 9.05 -9.64 18.49
N LEU A 159 8.41 -10.78 18.30
CA LEU A 159 8.94 -12.09 18.73
C LEU A 159 10.23 -12.44 17.98
N THR A 160 10.23 -12.32 16.65
CA THR A 160 11.40 -12.55 15.79
C THR A 160 12.57 -11.63 16.13
N TRP A 161 12.29 -10.42 16.62
CA TRP A 161 13.30 -9.45 17.03
C TRP A 161 13.79 -9.65 18.48
N GLY A 162 13.22 -10.61 19.22
CA GLY A 162 13.50 -10.79 20.65
C GLY A 162 13.05 -9.60 21.50
N TRP A 163 12.04 -8.84 21.05
CA TRP A 163 11.56 -7.66 21.78
C TRP A 163 10.61 -8.00 22.92
N PHE A 164 9.91 -9.13 22.85
CA PHE A 164 9.18 -9.63 24.00
C PHE A 164 9.45 -11.11 24.23
N THR A 165 9.33 -11.54 25.48
CA THR A 165 9.54 -12.92 25.92
C THR A 165 8.47 -13.33 26.92
N PHE A 166 8.20 -14.63 26.96
CA PHE A 166 7.39 -15.24 28.02
C PHE A 166 8.33 -16.02 28.92
N THR A 167 8.40 -15.64 30.20
CA THR A 167 9.23 -16.33 31.20
C THR A 167 8.33 -16.95 32.25
N SER A 168 8.66 -18.14 32.75
CA SER A 168 7.91 -18.73 33.88
C SER A 168 8.07 -17.84 35.12
N ALA A 169 6.95 -17.57 35.80
CA ALA A 169 6.90 -16.77 37.02
C ALA A 169 7.37 -17.57 38.25
N SER A 170 7.21 -18.90 38.22
CA SER A 170 7.69 -19.82 39.24
C SER A 170 8.06 -21.17 38.63
N ALA A 171 8.89 -21.95 39.33
CA ALA A 171 9.26 -23.29 38.91
C ALA A 171 8.11 -24.31 39.04
N ALA A 172 7.02 -23.96 39.72
CA ALA A 172 5.99 -24.90 40.17
C ALA A 172 4.56 -24.59 39.66
N GLY A 173 4.35 -23.50 38.92
CA GLY A 173 2.99 -23.05 38.57
C GLY A 173 2.84 -22.65 37.09
N PRO A 174 1.60 -22.61 36.59
CA PRO A 174 1.26 -22.22 35.20
C PRO A 174 1.39 -20.69 34.96
N GLY A 175 2.03 -19.97 35.88
CA GLY A 175 2.18 -18.52 35.81
C GLY A 175 3.30 -18.15 34.85
N TYR A 176 2.99 -17.28 33.89
CA TYR A 176 3.94 -16.70 32.95
C TYR A 176 3.98 -15.18 33.12
N GLU A 177 5.16 -14.61 32.90
CA GLU A 177 5.35 -13.17 32.82
C GLU A 177 5.65 -12.78 31.38
N MET A 178 4.86 -11.85 30.83
CA MET A 178 5.18 -11.22 29.56
C MET A 178 6.14 -10.07 29.82
N ARG A 179 7.31 -10.11 29.19
CA ARG A 179 8.33 -9.06 29.28
C ARG A 179 8.49 -8.40 27.93
N LEU A 180 8.61 -7.07 27.90
CA LEU A 180 8.93 -6.28 26.70
C LEU A 180 10.26 -5.55 26.95
N TRP A 181 11.25 -5.78 26.09
CA TRP A 181 12.62 -5.30 26.24
C TRP A 181 13.24 -5.63 27.62
N GLY A 182 12.86 -6.78 28.19
CA GLY A 182 13.23 -7.23 29.53
C GLY A 182 12.40 -6.67 30.69
N LEU A 183 11.58 -5.65 30.46
CA LEU A 183 10.69 -5.07 31.47
C LEU A 183 9.43 -5.93 31.60
N ARG A 184 9.11 -6.34 32.82
CA ARG A 184 7.84 -7.05 33.11
C ARG A 184 6.67 -6.12 32.81
N LEU A 185 5.79 -6.54 31.91
CA LEU A 185 4.53 -5.84 31.62
C LEU A 185 3.41 -6.32 32.54
N PHE A 186 3.12 -7.63 32.51
CA PHE A 186 2.11 -8.26 33.35
C PHE A 186 2.38 -9.76 33.49
N GLY A 187 1.81 -10.36 34.53
CA GLY A 187 1.75 -11.82 34.70
C GLY A 187 0.39 -12.35 34.28
N PHE A 188 0.34 -13.57 33.77
CA PHE A 188 -0.91 -14.27 33.43
C PHE A 188 -0.77 -15.77 33.69
N ASP A 189 -1.90 -16.44 33.88
CA ASP A 189 -1.98 -17.89 34.02
C ASP A 189 -2.27 -18.53 32.65
N SER A 190 -1.56 -19.59 32.27
CA SER A 190 -1.78 -20.25 30.97
C SER A 190 -3.17 -20.87 30.83
N GLY A 191 -3.82 -21.26 31.92
CA GLY A 191 -5.19 -21.79 31.92
C GLY A 191 -6.27 -20.70 31.85
N SER A 192 -5.91 -19.43 31.99
CA SER A 192 -6.87 -18.32 31.85
C SER A 192 -7.24 -18.08 30.39
N PHE A 193 -8.40 -17.46 30.14
CA PHE A 193 -8.80 -17.06 28.78
C PHE A 193 -7.76 -16.15 28.11
N LEU A 194 -7.12 -15.25 28.88
CA LEU A 194 -6.06 -14.39 28.37
C LEU A 194 -4.82 -15.21 27.99
N GLY A 195 -4.41 -16.15 28.83
CA GLY A 195 -3.29 -17.06 28.54
C GLY A 195 -3.55 -17.87 27.27
N TRP A 196 -4.71 -18.50 27.17
CA TRP A 196 -5.14 -19.22 25.97
C TRP A 196 -5.09 -18.32 24.73
N ALA A 197 -5.62 -17.09 24.80
CA ALA A 197 -5.61 -16.16 23.68
C ALA A 197 -4.20 -15.70 23.28
N LEU A 198 -3.27 -15.57 24.22
CA LEU A 198 -1.87 -15.23 23.96
C LEU A 198 -1.12 -16.40 23.29
N TYR A 199 -1.31 -17.63 23.76
CA TYR A 199 -0.68 -18.82 23.17
C TYR A 199 -1.26 -19.18 21.80
N HIS A 200 -2.57 -18.97 21.59
CA HIS A 200 -3.26 -19.27 20.33
C HIS A 200 -3.46 -18.03 19.44
N GLY A 201 -2.82 -16.90 19.74
CA GLY A 201 -3.00 -15.65 18.98
C GLY A 201 -2.67 -15.80 17.49
N LEU A 202 -1.64 -16.60 17.16
CA LEU A 202 -1.27 -16.91 15.77
C LEU A 202 -2.24 -17.89 15.10
N ASP A 203 -2.84 -18.82 15.85
CA ASP A 203 -3.87 -19.72 15.33
C ASP A 203 -5.14 -18.94 14.96
N LEU A 204 -5.57 -18.01 15.82
CA LEU A 204 -6.68 -17.10 15.54
C LEU A 204 -6.41 -16.27 14.28
N ALA A 205 -5.21 -15.71 14.16
CA ALA A 205 -4.77 -14.98 12.98
C ALA A 205 -4.83 -15.86 11.72
N ALA A 206 -4.35 -17.11 11.79
CA ALA A 206 -4.37 -18.06 10.69
C ALA A 206 -5.79 -18.41 10.24
N VAL A 207 -6.72 -18.67 11.17
CA VAL A 207 -8.13 -18.96 10.85
C VAL A 207 -8.78 -17.77 10.13
N MET A 208 -8.53 -16.54 10.59
CA MET A 208 -9.02 -15.34 9.92
C MET A 208 -8.45 -15.23 8.49
N VAL A 209 -7.14 -15.39 8.33
CA VAL A 209 -6.47 -15.30 7.02
C VAL A 209 -6.99 -16.37 6.07
N ILE A 210 -7.15 -17.62 6.52
CA ILE A 210 -7.70 -18.71 5.70
C ILE A 210 -9.12 -18.39 5.25
N GLY A 211 -10.00 -17.95 6.15
CA GLY A 211 -11.38 -17.60 5.79
C GLY A 211 -11.45 -16.49 4.75
N GLY A 212 -10.68 -15.42 4.94
CA GLY A 212 -10.66 -14.29 4.01
C GLY A 212 -9.97 -14.60 2.67
N ALA A 213 -8.80 -15.23 2.69
CA ALA A 213 -8.05 -15.60 1.49
C ALA A 213 -8.76 -16.69 0.69
N GLY A 214 -9.34 -17.68 1.38
CA GLY A 214 -10.17 -18.73 0.80
C GLY A 214 -11.39 -18.15 0.07
N TYR A 215 -12.10 -17.18 0.66
CA TYR A 215 -13.21 -16.50 -0.01
C TYR A 215 -12.76 -15.81 -1.32
N PHE A 216 -11.65 -15.07 -1.30
CA PHE A 216 -11.16 -14.39 -2.51
C PHE A 216 -10.65 -15.37 -3.56
N LEU A 217 -10.02 -16.47 -3.14
CA LEU A 217 -9.56 -17.52 -4.04
C LEU A 217 -10.74 -18.23 -4.70
N TRP A 218 -11.73 -18.66 -3.91
CA TRP A 218 -12.99 -19.26 -4.40
C TRP A 218 -13.69 -18.36 -5.41
N ARG A 219 -13.86 -17.08 -5.06
CA ARG A 219 -14.48 -16.10 -5.96
C ARG A 219 -13.70 -15.95 -7.27
N ARG A 220 -12.37 -15.92 -7.20
CA ARG A 220 -11.51 -15.74 -8.37
C ARG A 220 -11.58 -16.93 -9.34
N MET A 221 -11.79 -18.14 -8.83
CA MET A 221 -12.00 -19.33 -9.64
C MET A 221 -13.38 -19.38 -10.31
N ARG A 222 -14.39 -18.69 -9.77
CA ARG A 222 -15.80 -18.80 -10.22
C ARG A 222 -16.25 -17.65 -11.13
N ASP A 223 -15.67 -16.46 -11.02
CA ASP A 223 -16.03 -15.29 -11.83
C ASP A 223 -15.38 -15.33 -13.23
N ARG A 224 -16.12 -15.76 -14.27
CA ARG A 224 -15.65 -15.82 -15.69
C ARG A 224 -15.20 -14.48 -16.28
N ALA A 225 -15.76 -13.36 -15.80
CA ALA A 225 -15.36 -12.01 -16.21
C ALA A 225 -13.97 -11.60 -15.70
N ALA A 226 -13.42 -12.31 -14.72
CA ALA A 226 -12.09 -12.05 -14.18
C ALA A 226 -10.98 -12.80 -14.94
N THR A 227 -11.32 -13.76 -15.81
CA THR A 227 -10.36 -14.66 -16.46
C THR A 227 -9.62 -14.02 -17.63
N THR A 228 -10.22 -13.04 -18.32
CA THR A 228 -9.68 -12.42 -19.56
C THR A 228 -8.54 -11.42 -19.36
N GLY A 229 -8.14 -11.11 -18.12
CA GLY A 229 -7.01 -10.20 -17.82
C GLY A 229 -6.16 -10.64 -16.63
N GLN A 230 -6.27 -11.90 -16.21
CA GLN A 230 -5.68 -12.42 -14.99
C GLN A 230 -4.19 -12.74 -15.16
N ARG A 231 -3.33 -12.20 -14.29
CA ARG A 231 -1.92 -12.60 -14.21
C ARG A 231 -1.76 -13.54 -13.02
N PHE A 232 -1.58 -14.83 -13.30
CA PHE A 232 -1.51 -15.88 -12.27
C PHE A 232 -0.58 -15.49 -11.10
N GLY A 233 0.66 -15.08 -11.41
CA GLY A 233 1.65 -14.71 -10.40
C GLY A 233 1.31 -13.46 -9.57
N TYR A 234 0.57 -12.49 -10.11
CA TYR A 234 0.23 -11.28 -9.34
C TYR A 234 -1.07 -11.42 -8.54
N ASP A 235 -1.93 -12.36 -8.92
CA ASP A 235 -3.27 -12.44 -8.37
C ASP A 235 -3.56 -13.69 -7.54
N PHE A 236 -2.94 -14.84 -7.86
CA PHE A 236 -3.12 -16.08 -7.10
C PHE A 236 -1.99 -16.30 -6.09
N LEU A 237 -0.74 -16.09 -6.51
CA LEU A 237 0.42 -16.30 -5.64
C LEU A 237 0.30 -15.61 -4.27
N PRO A 238 -0.16 -14.34 -4.15
CA PRO A 238 -0.33 -13.71 -2.85
C PRO A 238 -1.35 -14.43 -1.95
N LEU A 239 -2.47 -14.90 -2.52
CA LEU A 239 -3.51 -15.60 -1.77
C LEU A 239 -3.05 -17.00 -1.35
N LEU A 240 -2.40 -17.72 -2.26
CA LEU A 240 -1.84 -19.04 -1.99
C LEU A 240 -0.74 -18.97 -0.92
N ALA A 241 0.16 -17.99 -1.01
CA ALA A 241 1.19 -17.78 0.00
C ALA A 241 0.61 -17.55 1.41
N LEU A 242 -0.43 -16.70 1.53
CA LEU A 242 -1.12 -16.48 2.81
C LEU A 242 -1.77 -17.76 3.34
N ILE A 243 -2.46 -18.52 2.48
CA ILE A 243 -3.08 -19.79 2.87
C ILE A 243 -2.01 -20.80 3.28
N THR A 244 -0.92 -20.93 2.53
CA THR A 244 0.18 -21.86 2.84
C THR A 244 0.80 -21.55 4.20
N ILE A 245 1.12 -20.28 4.48
CA ILE A 245 1.66 -19.86 5.78
C ILE A 245 0.67 -20.19 6.91
N SER A 246 -0.60 -19.82 6.75
CA SER A 246 -1.61 -20.04 7.78
C SER A 246 -1.89 -21.52 8.03
N VAL A 247 -1.99 -22.33 6.99
CA VAL A 247 -2.24 -23.78 7.11
C VAL A 247 -1.03 -24.49 7.71
N THR A 248 0.17 -24.19 7.24
CA THR A 248 1.39 -24.80 7.82
C THR A 248 1.60 -24.39 9.27
N GLY A 249 1.24 -23.15 9.65
CA GLY A 249 1.25 -22.70 11.04
C GLY A 249 0.28 -23.48 11.92
N LEU A 250 -0.99 -23.62 11.50
CA LEU A 250 -1.97 -24.43 12.22
C LEU A 250 -1.58 -25.91 12.30
N LEU A 251 -0.90 -26.44 11.28
CA LEU A 251 -0.41 -27.82 11.28
C LEU A 251 0.71 -28.05 12.30
N LEU A 252 1.48 -27.02 12.68
CA LEU A 252 2.44 -27.13 13.78
C LEU A 252 1.72 -27.34 15.10
N THR A 253 0.72 -26.50 15.40
CA THR A 253 -0.13 -26.64 16.59
C THR A 253 -0.84 -27.99 16.59
N PHE A 254 -1.36 -28.42 15.43
CA PHE A 254 -1.98 -29.75 15.30
C PHE A 254 -1.00 -30.90 15.55
N SER A 255 0.22 -30.80 15.02
CA SER A 255 1.26 -31.82 15.21
C SER A 255 1.62 -31.96 16.69
N GLU A 256 1.78 -30.85 17.41
CA GLU A 256 2.07 -30.84 18.83
C GLU A 256 0.92 -31.44 19.66
N MET A 257 -0.32 -30.99 19.42
CA MET A 257 -1.47 -31.39 20.23
C MET A 257 -1.98 -32.82 19.95
N PHE A 258 -1.97 -33.26 18.69
CA PHE A 258 -2.63 -34.51 18.28
C PHE A 258 -1.64 -35.59 17.84
N LEU A 259 -0.50 -35.21 17.26
CA LEU A 259 0.50 -36.16 16.78
C LEU A 259 1.68 -36.31 17.75
N HIS A 260 1.62 -35.69 18.94
CA HIS A 260 2.68 -35.71 19.94
C HIS A 260 4.03 -35.28 19.34
N GLY A 261 4.02 -34.29 18.43
CA GLY A 261 5.20 -33.80 17.71
C GLY A 261 5.57 -34.57 16.43
N GLY A 262 4.77 -35.56 16.02
CA GLY A 262 4.99 -36.30 14.78
C GLY A 262 5.07 -35.39 13.55
N GLY A 263 6.21 -35.40 12.86
CA GLY A 263 6.46 -34.59 11.65
C GLY A 263 6.66 -33.09 11.91
N TYR A 264 6.78 -32.66 13.18
CA TYR A 264 6.88 -31.24 13.56
C TYR A 264 8.07 -30.55 12.89
N GLU A 265 9.25 -31.17 12.88
CA GLU A 265 10.47 -30.58 12.31
C GLU A 265 10.32 -30.30 10.81
N PHE A 266 9.77 -31.25 10.05
CA PHE A 266 9.49 -31.04 8.63
C PHE A 266 8.47 -29.91 8.40
N LEU A 267 7.39 -29.90 9.18
CA LEU A 267 6.38 -28.83 9.12
C LEU A 267 6.97 -27.47 9.49
N ALA A 268 7.90 -27.42 10.45
CA ALA A 268 8.53 -26.19 10.90
C ALA A 268 9.43 -25.60 9.82
N ILE A 269 10.22 -26.44 9.15
CA ILE A 269 11.04 -26.04 8.00
C ILE A 269 10.15 -25.57 6.86
N LEU A 270 9.08 -26.30 6.54
CA LEU A 270 8.14 -25.92 5.48
C LEU A 270 7.45 -24.59 5.79
N HIS A 271 6.98 -24.40 7.02
CA HIS A 271 6.38 -23.15 7.47
C HIS A 271 7.38 -21.99 7.37
N MET A 272 8.58 -22.17 7.92
CA MET A 272 9.66 -21.19 7.86
C MET A 272 9.98 -20.77 6.43
N ALA A 273 10.19 -21.74 5.53
CA ALA A 273 10.47 -21.47 4.13
C ALA A 273 9.33 -20.67 3.49
N SER A 274 8.07 -21.05 3.74
CA SER A 274 6.91 -20.34 3.20
C SER A 274 6.82 -18.88 3.69
N VAL A 275 7.12 -18.63 4.97
CA VAL A 275 7.13 -17.28 5.56
C VAL A 275 8.27 -16.46 4.98
N VAL A 276 9.51 -16.96 5.02
CA VAL A 276 10.71 -16.26 4.55
C VAL A 276 10.56 -15.85 3.08
N LEU A 277 10.17 -16.80 2.21
CA LEU A 277 9.97 -16.52 0.78
C LEU A 277 8.87 -15.48 0.56
N THR A 278 7.79 -15.53 1.33
CA THR A 278 6.69 -14.57 1.24
C THR A 278 7.10 -13.17 1.69
N LEU A 279 7.87 -13.05 2.78
CA LEU A 279 8.39 -11.77 3.26
C LEU A 279 9.34 -11.14 2.23
N VAL A 280 10.22 -11.92 1.61
CA VAL A 280 11.12 -11.45 0.54
C VAL A 280 10.34 -11.03 -0.71
N TYR A 281 9.26 -11.74 -1.04
CA TYR A 281 8.40 -11.42 -2.18
C TYR A 281 7.52 -10.17 -1.97
N LEU A 282 7.07 -9.92 -0.72
CA LEU A 282 6.11 -8.87 -0.35
C LEU A 282 6.37 -7.49 -1.00
N PRO A 283 7.59 -6.90 -0.95
CA PRO A 283 7.84 -5.57 -1.52
C PRO A 283 7.79 -5.51 -3.05
N PHE A 284 7.92 -6.67 -3.72
CA PHE A 284 7.93 -6.76 -5.19
C PHE A 284 6.61 -7.28 -5.77
N GLY A 285 5.75 -7.83 -4.92
CA GLY A 285 4.43 -8.31 -5.30
C GLY A 285 3.33 -7.27 -5.18
N LYS A 286 2.09 -7.75 -5.31
CA LYS A 286 0.87 -6.95 -5.12
C LYS A 286 0.77 -6.38 -3.70
N PHE A 287 1.37 -7.01 -2.69
CA PHE A 287 1.30 -6.60 -1.28
C PHE A 287 1.92 -5.23 -0.99
N PHE A 288 2.77 -4.68 -1.86
CA PHE A 288 3.31 -3.34 -1.67
C PHE A 288 2.22 -2.25 -1.49
N HIS A 289 1.01 -2.48 -2.02
CA HIS A 289 -0.13 -1.58 -1.79
C HIS A 289 -0.46 -1.39 -0.30
N ILE A 290 -0.15 -2.35 0.57
CA ILE A 290 -0.33 -2.26 2.03
C ILE A 290 0.46 -1.08 2.58
N VAL A 291 1.70 -0.88 2.10
CA VAL A 291 2.59 0.21 2.51
C VAL A 291 2.17 1.55 1.89
N GLN A 292 1.65 1.55 0.67
CA GLN A 292 1.20 2.76 -0.01
C GLN A 292 -0.10 3.33 0.57
N ARG A 293 -0.99 2.48 1.09
CA ARG A 293 -2.35 2.85 1.45
C ARG A 293 -2.46 3.89 2.59
N PRO A 294 -1.62 3.87 3.64
CA PRO A 294 -1.56 4.96 4.62
C PRO A 294 -1.33 6.34 3.99
N ALA A 295 -0.47 6.44 2.96
CA ALA A 295 -0.24 7.71 2.27
C ALA A 295 -1.49 8.21 1.53
N ALA A 296 -2.43 7.33 1.16
CA ALA A 296 -3.71 7.73 0.59
C ALA A 296 -4.60 8.49 1.58
N VAL A 297 -4.44 8.28 2.89
CA VAL A 297 -5.17 9.05 3.92
C VAL A 297 -4.79 10.54 3.82
N GLY A 298 -3.50 10.85 3.71
CA GLY A 298 -3.03 12.23 3.51
C GLY A 298 -3.58 12.87 2.23
N MET A 299 -3.64 12.10 1.13
CA MET A 299 -4.25 12.57 -0.12
C MET A 299 -5.75 12.87 0.02
N GLN A 300 -6.49 12.05 0.77
CA GLN A 300 -7.91 12.31 1.03
C GLN A 300 -8.10 13.52 1.93
N LEU A 301 -7.23 13.71 2.94
CA LEU A 301 -7.26 14.88 3.80
C LEU A 301 -7.00 16.17 3.02
N PHE A 302 -6.04 16.16 2.10
CA PHE A 302 -5.81 17.28 1.17
C PHE A 302 -7.08 17.60 0.36
N LYS A 303 -7.72 16.60 -0.24
CA LYS A 303 -8.97 16.82 -1.00
C LYS A 303 -10.12 17.32 -0.13
N TYR A 304 -10.24 16.80 1.08
CA TYR A 304 -11.26 17.21 2.04
C TYR A 304 -11.07 18.67 2.47
N THR A 305 -9.84 19.04 2.84
CA THR A 305 -9.50 20.40 3.26
C THR A 305 -9.60 21.40 2.10
N ALA A 306 -9.19 21.02 0.89
CA ALA A 306 -9.35 21.86 -0.30
C ALA A 306 -10.83 22.14 -0.62
N ARG A 307 -11.69 21.12 -0.55
CA ARG A 307 -13.14 21.28 -0.78
C ARG A 307 -13.83 22.09 0.31
N ARG A 308 -13.34 22.00 1.55
CA ARG A 308 -13.91 22.70 2.70
C ARG A 308 -13.40 24.13 2.83
N LYS A 309 -12.15 24.43 2.44
CA LYS A 309 -11.67 25.81 2.32
C LYS A 309 -12.49 26.60 1.29
N GLY A 310 -13.03 25.94 0.27
CA GLY A 310 -14.02 26.52 -0.64
C GLY A 310 -15.46 26.61 -0.10
N SER A 311 -15.76 26.39 1.18
CA SER A 311 -17.15 26.62 1.66
C SER A 311 -17.46 28.09 1.94
N ASP A 312 -16.44 28.94 2.10
CA ASP A 312 -16.58 30.39 2.32
C ASP A 312 -16.25 31.17 1.03
N ASP A 313 -16.94 30.84 -0.07
CA ASP A 313 -16.62 31.09 -1.49
C ASP A 313 -15.84 29.94 -2.15
N GLN A 314 -16.58 29.10 -2.87
CA GLN A 314 -16.07 27.90 -3.54
C GLN A 314 -15.24 28.30 -4.75
N GLU A 315 -13.93 28.47 -4.58
CA GLU A 315 -12.96 28.59 -5.67
C GLU A 315 -12.89 27.26 -6.47
N LEU A 316 -13.94 27.01 -7.23
CA LEU A 316 -14.02 25.93 -8.20
C LEU A 316 -13.48 26.45 -9.52
N GLN A 317 -12.60 25.68 -10.12
CA GLN A 317 -12.16 25.94 -11.47
C GLN A 317 -13.31 25.66 -12.43
N ALA A 318 -13.77 26.71 -13.14
CA ALA A 318 -14.71 26.58 -14.24
C ALA A 318 -14.03 26.01 -15.49
N CYS A 319 -14.75 25.19 -16.24
CA CYS A 319 -14.31 24.64 -17.52
C CYS A 319 -14.14 25.76 -18.55
N LYS A 320 -12.94 25.86 -19.15
CA LYS A 320 -12.64 26.85 -20.20
C LYS A 320 -13.60 26.85 -21.39
N ARG A 321 -14.28 25.73 -21.66
CA ARG A 321 -15.21 25.61 -22.79
C ARG A 321 -16.68 25.82 -22.42
N CYS A 322 -17.16 25.25 -21.32
CA CYS A 322 -18.60 25.21 -21.02
C CYS A 322 -18.97 25.88 -19.70
N GLY A 323 -18.03 26.52 -19.01
CA GLY A 323 -18.26 27.22 -17.73
C GLY A 323 -18.59 26.32 -16.53
N GLN A 324 -18.92 25.06 -16.75
CA GLN A 324 -19.29 24.12 -15.68
C GLN A 324 -18.11 23.88 -14.71
N PRO A 325 -18.38 23.77 -13.40
CA PRO A 325 -17.34 23.53 -12.40
C PRO A 325 -16.66 22.16 -12.64
N ILE A 326 -15.33 22.13 -12.52
CA ILE A 326 -14.52 20.93 -12.70
C ILE A 326 -14.18 20.30 -11.33
N ASP A 327 -13.37 21.01 -10.55
CA ASP A 327 -12.92 20.66 -9.19
C ASP A 327 -12.37 21.95 -8.56
N THR A 328 -11.88 21.87 -7.32
CA THR A 328 -11.16 22.97 -6.66
C THR A 328 -9.97 23.45 -7.50
N VAL A 329 -9.69 24.76 -7.49
CA VAL A 329 -8.52 25.35 -8.17
C VAL A 329 -7.23 24.63 -7.77
N ALA A 330 -7.05 24.39 -6.46
CA ALA A 330 -5.91 23.64 -5.93
C ALA A 330 -5.75 22.22 -6.53
N ALA A 331 -6.86 21.51 -6.81
CA ALA A 331 -6.80 20.19 -7.43
C ALA A 331 -6.42 20.26 -8.92
N VAL A 332 -6.96 21.25 -9.65
CA VAL A 332 -6.61 21.46 -11.07
C VAL A 332 -5.15 21.89 -11.20
N ASP A 333 -4.68 22.83 -10.38
CA ASP A 333 -3.29 23.28 -10.40
C ASP A 333 -2.30 22.18 -10.02
N ASN A 334 -2.66 21.32 -9.07
CA ASN A 334 -1.85 20.15 -8.73
C ASN A 334 -1.70 19.21 -9.94
N LEU A 335 -2.81 18.94 -10.64
CA LEU A 335 -2.80 18.12 -11.85
C LEU A 335 -1.94 18.77 -12.95
N ARG A 336 -2.13 20.06 -13.21
CA ARG A 336 -1.33 20.80 -14.21
C ARG A 336 0.16 20.76 -13.89
N ALA A 337 0.53 21.05 -12.65
CA ALA A 337 1.92 21.03 -12.22
C ALA A 337 2.53 19.62 -12.33
N THR A 338 1.74 18.58 -12.05
CA THR A 338 2.17 17.18 -12.27
C THR A 338 2.41 16.90 -13.76
N MET A 339 1.53 17.38 -14.64
CA MET A 339 1.69 17.22 -16.09
C MET A 339 2.92 17.99 -16.63
N ARG A 340 3.22 19.16 -16.05
CA ARG A 340 4.44 19.93 -16.35
C ARG A 340 5.71 19.21 -15.89
N ASP A 341 5.73 18.64 -14.68
CA ASP A 341 6.88 17.85 -14.20
C ASP A 341 7.14 16.62 -15.06
N LEU A 342 6.06 15.99 -15.53
CA LEU A 342 6.13 14.85 -16.44
C LEU A 342 6.43 15.25 -17.90
N LYS A 343 6.56 16.56 -18.19
CA LYS A 343 6.81 17.13 -19.52
C LYS A 343 5.83 16.60 -20.58
N LEU A 344 4.55 16.48 -20.21
CA LEU A 344 3.53 15.94 -21.11
C LEU A 344 3.16 16.90 -22.26
N GLY A 345 3.35 18.21 -22.07
CA GLY A 345 3.13 19.21 -23.14
C GLY A 345 1.66 19.59 -23.38
N PHE A 346 0.73 19.22 -22.48
CA PHE A 346 -0.70 19.51 -22.63
C PHE A 346 -1.41 19.79 -21.29
N ASP A 347 -0.76 20.47 -20.35
CA ASP A 347 -1.34 20.73 -19.01
C ASP A 347 -2.63 21.56 -19.04
N GLU A 348 -2.81 22.42 -20.05
CA GLU A 348 -4.06 23.16 -20.30
C GLU A 348 -5.29 22.25 -20.41
N TRP A 349 -5.12 20.99 -20.82
CA TRP A 349 -6.22 20.02 -20.85
C TRP A 349 -6.82 19.76 -19.46
N ALA A 350 -6.10 20.03 -18.37
CA ALA A 350 -6.64 19.92 -17.01
C ALA A 350 -7.79 20.90 -16.74
N GLU A 351 -7.86 22.02 -17.47
CA GLU A 351 -8.87 23.09 -17.32
C GLU A 351 -10.17 22.82 -18.10
N TYR A 352 -10.32 21.64 -18.68
CA TYR A 352 -11.53 21.20 -19.38
C TYR A 352 -12.24 20.08 -18.61
N CYS A 353 -13.57 20.10 -18.56
CA CYS A 353 -14.34 19.02 -17.95
C CYS A 353 -14.27 17.71 -18.80
N PRO A 354 -14.46 16.52 -18.21
CA PRO A 354 -14.37 15.24 -18.92
C PRO A 354 -15.30 15.12 -20.15
N ARG A 355 -16.44 15.81 -20.15
CA ARG A 355 -17.35 15.89 -21.31
C ARG A 355 -16.71 16.69 -22.43
N CYS A 356 -16.23 17.90 -22.15
CA CYS A 356 -15.60 18.76 -23.17
C CYS A 356 -14.33 18.13 -23.74
N LYS A 357 -13.51 17.44 -22.93
CA LYS A 357 -12.35 16.67 -23.43
C LYS A 357 -12.77 15.61 -24.46
N ARG A 358 -13.82 14.83 -24.16
CA ARG A 358 -14.35 13.81 -25.09
C ARG A 358 -14.84 14.44 -26.40
N VAL A 359 -15.56 15.56 -26.33
CA VAL A 359 -16.04 16.26 -27.53
C VAL A 359 -14.88 16.83 -28.35
N LEU A 360 -13.93 17.54 -27.72
CA LEU A 360 -12.76 18.10 -28.42
C LEU A 360 -11.96 17.00 -29.12
N ARG A 361 -11.69 15.88 -28.43
CA ARG A 361 -11.03 14.71 -29.01
C ARG A 361 -11.82 14.12 -30.18
N GLY A 362 -13.14 13.99 -30.04
CA GLY A 362 -14.01 13.47 -31.09
C GLY A 362 -14.06 14.36 -32.32
N THR A 363 -14.15 15.68 -32.13
CA THR A 363 -14.12 16.66 -33.22
C THR A 363 -12.78 16.65 -33.95
N ALA A 364 -11.65 16.61 -33.21
CA ALA A 364 -10.32 16.51 -33.81
C ALA A 364 -10.12 15.19 -34.58
N TYR A 365 -10.62 14.07 -34.06
CA TYR A 365 -10.57 12.79 -34.76
C TYR A 365 -11.40 12.82 -36.04
N LEU A 366 -12.61 13.40 -36.00
CA LEU A 366 -13.45 13.57 -37.19
C LEU A 366 -12.77 14.44 -38.24
N SER A 367 -12.19 15.58 -37.84
CA SER A 367 -11.58 16.54 -38.76
C SER A 367 -10.25 16.06 -39.35
N ASN A 368 -9.43 15.36 -38.57
CA ASN A 368 -8.04 15.07 -38.94
C ASN A 368 -7.83 13.63 -39.40
N VAL A 369 -8.67 12.68 -38.97
CA VAL A 369 -8.52 11.26 -39.32
C VAL A 369 -9.61 10.83 -40.28
N LYS A 370 -10.88 11.08 -39.96
CA LYS A 370 -12.00 10.57 -40.76
C LYS A 370 -12.31 11.36 -42.03
N ARG A 371 -11.97 12.66 -42.12
CA ARG A 371 -12.22 13.44 -43.36
C ARG A 371 -11.50 12.90 -44.60
N GLY A 372 -10.42 12.13 -44.43
CA GLY A 372 -9.69 11.46 -45.52
C GLY A 372 -10.18 10.04 -45.85
N PHE A 373 -11.08 9.46 -45.04
CA PHE A 373 -11.76 8.20 -45.33
C PHE A 373 -13.14 8.54 -45.92
N LYS A 374 -13.20 8.71 -47.24
CA LYS A 374 -14.46 8.64 -47.97
C LYS A 374 -14.73 7.20 -48.37
#